data_AF-A0A3L6MM50-F1
#
_entry.id   AF-A0A3L6MM50-F1
#
_cell.length_a   1.000
_cell.length_b   1.000
_cell.length_c   1.000
_cell.angle_alpha   90.00
_cell.angle_beta   90.00
_cell.angle_gamma   90.00
#
_symmetry.space_group_name_H-M   'P 1'
#
loop_
_entity.id
_entity.type
_entity.pdbx_description
1 polymer ?
#
loop_
_entity_poly.entity_id
_entity_poly.type
_entity_poly.pdbx_seq_one_letter_code
_entity_poly.pdbx_strand_id
1 'polypeptide(L)'
;MYKKMVHGRIAKTFAFTAARLPDGIHCDSKGNVYAGCGDGVHVWNRSGKLIGKIYTGIKCSQLFNSLAKDAWLSWGGQKLFYATLAASGAPLS
;
A
#
# COMPACT_ATOMS: atom_id res chain seq x y z
N MET A 1 -11.07 12.52 18.11
CA MET A 1 -12.23 11.75 18.62
C MET A 1 -12.82 11.04 17.41
N TYR A 2 -12.80 9.71 17.28
CA TYR A 2 -13.51 8.71 18.09
C TYR A 2 -12.68 7.44 18.32
N LYS A 3 -12.79 6.89 19.53
CA LYS A 3 -12.24 5.61 19.97
C LYS A 3 -13.44 4.66 20.13
N LYS A 4 -13.51 3.58 19.37
CA LYS A 4 -14.36 2.42 19.71
C LYS A 4 -13.55 1.16 19.43
N MET A 5 -12.93 0.64 20.49
CA MET A 5 -12.32 -0.68 20.54
C MET A 5 -13.40 -1.65 21.00
N VAL A 6 -13.63 -2.72 20.23
CA VAL A 6 -14.51 -3.82 20.61
C VAL A 6 -13.63 -5.08 20.67
N HIS A 7 -13.50 -5.64 21.86
CA HIS A 7 -12.89 -6.95 22.18
C HIS A 7 -11.41 -7.20 21.76
N GLY A 8 -10.49 -6.98 22.69
CA GLY A 8 -9.44 -7.97 23.00
C GLY A 8 -8.29 -8.21 22.03
N ARG A 9 -8.06 -7.38 21.02
CA ARG A 9 -6.80 -7.40 20.24
C ARG A 9 -6.24 -5.99 20.10
N ILE A 10 -4.95 -5.83 20.40
CA ILE A 10 -4.25 -4.56 20.35
C ILE A 10 -4.13 -4.13 18.88
N ALA A 11 -5.06 -3.32 18.40
CA ALA A 11 -4.87 -2.59 17.16
C ALA A 11 -3.84 -1.48 17.43
N LYS A 12 -2.55 -1.75 17.16
CA LYS A 12 -1.52 -0.70 17.11
C LYS A 12 -1.52 -0.10 15.71
N THR A 13 -1.60 1.22 15.63
CA THR A 13 -1.44 1.93 14.36
C THR A 13 -0.06 1.67 13.78
N PHE A 14 0.00 1.16 12.55
CA PHE A 14 1.25 0.92 11.84
C PHE A 14 1.79 2.20 11.17
N ALA A 15 0.95 2.85 10.36
CA ALA A 15 1.30 4.07 9.64
C ALA A 15 0.05 4.92 9.35
N PHE A 16 0.27 6.20 9.04
CA PHE A 16 -0.78 7.13 8.60
C PHE A 16 -0.63 7.45 7.12
N THR A 17 -1.76 7.59 6.42
CA THR A 17 -1.80 8.08 5.04
C THR A 17 -2.02 9.59 5.03
N ALA A 18 -1.24 10.31 4.24
CA ALA A 18 -1.42 11.75 4.06
C ALA A 18 -2.53 12.07 3.04
N ALA A 19 -2.90 11.11 2.18
CA ALA A 19 -3.81 11.32 1.07
C ALA A 19 -4.98 10.33 1.14
N ARG A 20 -6.05 10.70 1.87
CA ARG A 20 -7.30 9.93 1.98
C ARG A 20 -7.11 8.47 2.45
N LEU A 21 -8.17 7.67 2.30
CA LEU A 21 -8.27 6.32 2.86
C LEU A 21 -7.37 5.33 2.12
N PRO A 22 -6.54 4.54 2.83
CA PRO A 22 -5.87 3.40 2.25
C PRO A 22 -6.89 2.33 1.89
N ASP A 23 -6.74 1.73 0.72
CA ASP A 23 -7.64 0.70 0.18
C ASP A 23 -6.90 -0.65 0.14
N GLY A 24 -6.42 -1.09 -1.02
CA GLY A 24 -5.58 -2.30 -1.14
C GLY A 24 -4.20 -2.14 -0.50
N ILE A 25 -3.78 -3.15 0.28
CA ILE A 25 -2.49 -3.23 0.99
C ILE A 25 -1.70 -4.45 0.50
N HIS A 26 -0.40 -4.29 0.29
CA HIS A 26 0.51 -5.36 -0.12
C HIS A 26 1.89 -5.23 0.54
N CYS A 27 2.66 -6.32 0.62
CA CYS A 27 4.01 -6.32 1.16
C CYS A 27 5.03 -6.86 0.15
N ASP A 28 6.23 -6.28 0.13
CA ASP A 28 7.35 -6.85 -0.65
C ASP A 28 8.20 -7.83 0.19
N SER A 29 9.13 -8.53 -0.46
CA SER A 29 10.06 -9.47 0.17
C SER A 29 11.00 -8.83 1.20
N LYS A 30 11.13 -7.50 1.21
CA LYS A 30 11.90 -6.75 2.21
C LYS A 30 11.05 -6.29 3.39
N GLY A 31 9.76 -6.61 3.41
CA GLY A 31 8.81 -6.22 4.45
C GLY A 31 8.35 -4.77 4.35
N ASN A 32 8.53 -4.12 3.20
CA ASN A 32 7.89 -2.82 2.97
C ASN A 32 6.41 -3.03 2.66
N VAL A 33 5.58 -2.13 3.18
CA VAL A 33 4.13 -2.13 3.00
C VAL A 33 3.76 -1.08 1.96
N TYR A 34 2.93 -1.45 1.01
CA TYR A 34 2.41 -0.59 -0.05
C TYR A 34 0.91 -0.48 0.14
N ALA A 35 0.35 0.73 0.08
CA ALA A 35 -1.10 0.91 0.10
C ALA A 35 -1.58 1.90 -0.95
N GLY A 36 -2.67 1.53 -1.64
CA GLY A 36 -3.42 2.43 -2.51
C GLY A 36 -4.03 3.57 -1.71
N CYS A 37 -3.60 4.80 -2.01
CA CYS A 37 -4.02 6.04 -1.37
C CYS A 37 -4.69 6.98 -2.39
N GLY A 38 -5.18 8.13 -1.93
CA GLY A 38 -5.91 9.11 -2.72
C GLY A 38 -5.12 9.78 -3.85
N ASP A 39 -3.80 9.71 -3.84
CA ASP A 39 -2.88 10.34 -4.81
C ASP A 39 -1.97 9.32 -5.54
N GLY A 40 -2.16 8.02 -5.29
CA GLY A 40 -1.32 6.96 -5.84
C GLY A 40 -1.05 5.87 -4.81
N VAL A 41 0.17 5.35 -4.74
CA VAL A 41 0.58 4.34 -3.75
C VAL A 41 1.64 4.89 -2.82
N HIS A 42 1.44 4.72 -1.53
CA HIS A 42 2.41 5.06 -0.50
C HIS A 42 3.16 3.80 -0.06
N VAL A 43 4.46 3.94 0.19
CA VAL A 43 5.34 2.84 0.57
C VAL A 43 5.96 3.13 1.94
N TRP A 44 5.76 2.25 2.90
CA TRP A 44 6.34 2.32 4.24
C TRP A 44 7.32 1.17 4.46
N ASN A 45 8.38 1.41 5.21
CA ASN A 45 9.26 0.33 5.67
C ASN A 45 8.62 -0.47 6.82
N ARG A 46 9.31 -1.52 7.30
CA ARG A 46 8.87 -2.35 8.44
C ARG A 46 8.60 -1.59 9.74
N SER A 47 9.17 -0.38 9.90
CA SER A 47 8.95 0.45 11.09
C SER A 47 7.79 1.44 10.92
N GLY A 48 7.03 1.38 9.82
CA GLY A 48 5.94 2.32 9.53
C GLY A 48 6.41 3.69 9.04
N LYS A 49 7.69 3.86 8.69
CA LYS A 49 8.22 5.12 8.12
C LYS A 49 7.92 5.15 6.63
N LEU A 50 7.33 6.26 6.15
CA LEU A 50 7.12 6.49 4.72
C LEU A 50 8.48 6.63 4.01
N ILE A 51 8.73 5.77 3.03
CA ILE A 51 9.99 5.71 2.26
C ILE A 51 9.83 6.04 0.78
N GLY A 52 8.58 6.12 0.28
CA GLY A 52 8.35 6.47 -1.12
C GLY A 52 6.87 6.62 -1.46
N LYS A 53 6.64 7.18 -2.65
CA LYS A 53 5.32 7.27 -3.26
C LYS A 53 5.40 6.98 -4.76
N ILE A 54 4.46 6.20 -5.27
CA ILE A 54 4.20 6.08 -6.70
C ILE A 54 3.02 7.01 -6.97
N TYR A 55 3.31 8.21 -7.45
CA TYR A 55 2.29 9.24 -7.67
C TYR A 55 1.58 9.02 -9.01
N THR A 56 0.26 8.86 -8.97
CA THR A 56 -0.58 8.76 -10.18
C THR A 56 -1.46 9.99 -10.36
N GLY A 57 -1.52 10.88 -9.37
CA GLY A 57 -2.38 12.07 -9.36
C GLY A 57 -3.87 11.78 -9.15
N ILE A 58 -4.23 10.51 -9.00
CA ILE A 58 -5.60 10.03 -8.77
C ILE A 58 -5.59 8.98 -7.65
N LYS A 59 -6.76 8.67 -7.07
CA LYS A 59 -6.87 7.58 -6.09
C LYS A 59 -6.36 6.28 -6.74
N CYS A 60 -5.62 5.47 -6.00
CA CYS A 60 -5.32 4.09 -6.35
C CYS A 60 -6.11 3.19 -5.39
N SER A 61 -6.89 2.23 -5.92
CA SER A 61 -7.68 1.31 -5.09
C SER A 61 -6.94 0.03 -4.78
N GLN A 62 -6.10 -0.47 -5.68
CA GLN A 62 -5.39 -1.73 -5.45
C GLN A 62 -4.01 -1.72 -6.11
N LEU A 63 -3.05 -2.34 -5.42
CA LEU A 63 -1.75 -2.69 -5.95
C LEU A 63 -1.67 -4.22 -6.04
N PHE A 64 -1.27 -4.73 -7.20
CA PHE A 64 -0.86 -6.13 -7.35
C PHE A 64 0.63 -6.14 -7.67
N ASN A 65 1.46 -6.61 -6.74
CA ASN A 65 2.88 -6.85 -6.98
C ASN A 65 3.06 -8.30 -7.41
N SER A 66 3.75 -8.54 -8.52
CA SER A 66 4.11 -9.90 -8.90
C SER A 66 5.34 -10.35 -8.09
N LEU A 67 5.68 -11.64 -8.12
CA LEU A 67 6.93 -12.14 -7.52
C LEU A 67 8.18 -11.56 -8.22
N ALA A 68 8.02 -10.96 -9.40
CA ALA A 68 9.05 -10.17 -10.07
C ALA A 68 9.07 -8.71 -9.59
N LYS A 69 9.95 -7.90 -10.18
CA LYS A 69 10.18 -6.48 -9.82
C LYS A 69 9.15 -5.56 -10.49
N ASP A 70 7.88 -5.91 -10.45
CA ASP A 70 6.84 -5.24 -11.21
C ASP A 70 5.49 -5.21 -10.49
N ALA A 71 4.83 -4.05 -10.59
CA ALA A 71 3.55 -3.81 -9.98
C ALA A 71 2.53 -3.24 -10.95
N TRP A 72 1.33 -3.77 -10.84
CA TRP A 72 0.12 -3.30 -11.51
C TRP A 72 -0.71 -2.50 -10.51
N LEU A 73 -1.10 -1.30 -10.91
CA LEU A 73 -1.86 -0.36 -10.10
C LEU A 73 -3.23 -0.19 -10.74
N SER A 74 -4.30 -0.51 -10.03
CA SER A 74 -5.66 -0.31 -10.51
C SER A 74 -6.35 0.83 -9.78
N TRP A 75 -7.03 1.66 -10.59
CA TRP A 75 -8.10 2.53 -10.13
C TRP A 75 -9.43 1.86 -10.46
N GLY A 76 -10.42 1.98 -9.56
CA GLY A 76 -11.73 1.33 -9.62
C GLY A 76 -12.56 1.54 -10.91
N GLY A 77 -12.10 0.97 -12.01
CA GLY A 77 -12.87 0.71 -13.22
C GLY A 77 -12.24 1.11 -14.56
N GLN A 78 -11.29 2.07 -14.64
CA GLN A 78 -10.97 2.66 -15.97
C GLN A 78 -9.50 2.85 -16.33
N LYS A 79 -8.54 2.73 -15.40
CA LYS A 79 -7.11 2.86 -15.71
C LYS A 79 -6.28 1.84 -14.94
N LEU A 80 -5.41 1.15 -15.68
CA LEU A 80 -4.40 0.24 -15.16
C LEU A 80 -3.03 0.86 -15.45
N PHE A 81 -2.21 1.05 -14.43
CA PHE A 81 -0.84 1.51 -14.58
C PHE A 81 0.14 0.38 -14.29
N TYR A 82 1.30 0.43 -14.95
CA TYR A 82 2.40 -0.49 -14.74
C TYR A 82 3.62 0.27 -14.23
N ALA A 83 4.26 -0.23 -13.18
CA ALA A 83 5.48 0.33 -12.64
C ALA A 83 6.47 -0.78 -12.28
N THR A 84 7.74 -0.58 -12.62
CA THR A 84 8.83 -1.46 -12.18
C THR A 84 9.25 -1.07 -10.76
N LEU A 85 9.33 -2.06 -9.86
CA LEU A 85 9.72 -1.87 -8.46
C LEU A 85 11.16 -2.32 -8.21
N ALA A 86 11.83 -1.70 -7.24
CA ALA A 86 13.17 -2.11 -6.82
C ALA A 86 13.17 -3.39 -5.96
N ALA A 87 12.00 -3.87 -5.53
CA ALA A 87 11.80 -5.03 -4.69
C ALA A 87 10.76 -5.98 -5.30
N SER A 88 10.95 -7.29 -5.10
CA SER A 88 10.00 -8.32 -5.50
C SER A 88 8.84 -8.47 -4.51
N GLY A 89 7.69 -8.97 -4.96
CA GLY A 89 6.59 -9.35 -4.09
C GLY A 89 6.99 -10.32 -2.97
N ALA A 90 6.23 -10.31 -1.87
CA ALA A 90 6.39 -11.30 -0.82
C ALA A 90 6.08 -12.72 -1.35
N PRO A 91 6.81 -13.76 -0.91
CA PRO A 91 6.54 -15.14 -1.33
C PRO A 91 5.13 -15.58 -0.89
N LEU A 92 4.44 -16.30 -1.77
CA LEU A 92 3.19 -16.98 -1.44
C LEU A 92 3.56 -18.29 -0.73
N SER A 93 3.17 -18.43 0.54
CA SER A 93 3.37 -19.65 1.34
C SER A 93 2.42 -20.76 0.94
#